data_AF-A0AA44F6M1-F1
#
_entry.id   AF-A0AA44F6M1-F1
#
_cell.length_a   1.000
_cell.length_b   1.000
_cell.length_c   1.000
_cell.angle_alpha   90.00
_cell.angle_beta   90.00
_cell.angle_gamma   90.00
#
_symmetry.space_group_name_H-M   'P 1'
#
loop_
_entity.id
_entity.type
_entity.pdbx_description
1 polymer ?
#
loop_
_entity_poly.entity_id
_entity_poly.type
_entity_poly.pdbx_seq_one_letter_code
_entity_poly.pdbx_strand_id
1 'polypeptide(L)'
;MIATQKSSGLALFGAKLGKEREKLLAVHDRTLLLRNLSLQSVSLGVGTKLLSIDYADGKLRANDLESKPRRPVVPERIKDIGNGSEKLGLWFSQLTAAQIVSTLQVEF
;
A
#
# COMPACT_ATOMS: atom_id res chain seq x y z
N MET A 1 33.21 -5.86 4.76
CA MET A 1 32.60 -4.56 5.10
C MET A 1 33.28 -4.05 6.37
N ILE A 2 34.11 -3.00 6.28
CA ILE A 2 34.91 -2.53 7.43
C ILE A 2 34.02 -1.61 8.27
N ALA A 3 33.38 -2.15 9.30
CA ALA A 3 32.62 -1.36 10.27
C ALA A 3 33.58 -0.50 11.12
N THR A 4 33.16 0.72 11.46
CA THR A 4 33.88 1.59 12.40
C THR A 4 33.67 1.05 13.82
N GLN A 5 34.68 0.34 14.35
CA GLN A 5 34.64 -0.16 15.72
C GLN A 5 34.76 1.01 16.71
N LYS A 6 34.07 0.95 17.86
CA LYS A 6 34.09 2.01 18.89
C LYS A 6 35.53 2.41 19.30
N SER A 7 36.46 1.47 19.27
CA SER A 7 37.88 1.66 19.58
C SER A 7 38.68 2.46 18.54
N SER A 8 38.14 2.68 17.33
CA SER A 8 38.88 3.30 16.22
C SER A 8 38.98 4.83 16.31
N GLY A 9 38.20 5.49 17.17
CA GLY A 9 38.30 6.93 17.42
C GLY A 9 37.80 7.84 16.28
N LEU A 10 37.44 9.08 16.63
CA LEU A 10 36.89 10.08 15.70
C LEU A 10 37.87 10.45 14.57
N ALA A 11 39.18 10.48 14.86
CA ALA A 11 40.20 10.83 13.89
C ALA A 11 40.29 9.83 12.73
N LEU A 12 40.21 8.53 13.04
CA LEU A 12 40.30 7.45 12.05
C LEU A 12 39.00 7.33 11.24
N PHE A 13 37.86 7.65 11.86
CA PHE A 13 36.58 7.83 11.18
C PHE A 13 36.62 9.01 10.19
N GLY A 14 37.10 10.18 10.62
CA GLY A 14 37.28 11.35 9.78
C GLY A 14 38.22 11.09 8.61
N ALA A 15 39.34 10.39 8.83
CA ALA A 15 40.26 9.99 7.78
C ALA A 15 39.61 9.04 6.74
N LYS A 16 38.77 8.08 7.19
CA LYS A 16 38.02 7.20 6.29
C LYS A 16 36.96 7.94 5.48
N LEU A 17 36.21 8.86 6.11
CA LEU A 17 35.23 9.70 5.41
C LEU A 17 35.91 10.65 4.42
N GLY A 18 37.05 11.24 4.81
CA GLY A 18 37.82 12.14 3.96
C GLY A 18 38.28 11.48 2.66
N LYS A 19 38.66 10.18 2.70
CA LYS A 19 39.00 9.40 1.51
C LYS A 19 37.84 9.26 0.52
N GLU A 20 36.59 9.31 0.99
CA GLU A 20 35.38 9.14 0.20
C GLU A 20 34.58 10.45 0.07
N ARG A 21 35.19 11.60 0.37
CA ARG A 21 34.53 12.91 0.47
C ARG A 21 33.76 13.27 -0.80
N GLU A 22 34.36 13.08 -1.97
CA GLU A 22 33.70 13.37 -3.25
C GLU A 22 32.47 12.49 -3.47
N LYS A 23 32.54 11.19 -3.14
CA LYS A 23 31.39 10.28 -3.23
C LYS A 23 30.28 10.70 -2.26
N LEU A 24 30.63 11.13 -1.05
CA LEU A 24 29.67 11.62 -0.06
C LEU A 24 28.97 12.90 -0.51
N LEU A 25 29.71 13.85 -1.09
CA LEU A 25 29.13 15.07 -1.67
C LEU A 25 28.22 14.73 -2.86
N ALA A 26 28.65 13.81 -3.72
CA ALA A 26 27.83 13.35 -4.86
C ALA A 26 26.53 12.67 -4.43
N VAL A 27 26.49 12.01 -3.26
CA VAL A 27 25.24 11.42 -2.72
C VAL A 27 24.21 12.50 -2.42
N HIS A 28 24.62 13.66 -1.89
CA HIS A 28 23.69 14.75 -1.57
C HIS A 28 22.97 15.25 -2.83
N ASP A 29 23.73 15.64 -3.86
CA ASP A 29 23.18 16.16 -5.10
C ASP A 29 22.31 15.12 -5.80
N ARG A 30 22.76 13.86 -5.84
CA ARG A 30 21.98 12.76 -6.43
C ARG A 30 20.69 12.49 -5.66
N THR A 31 20.69 12.61 -4.33
CA THR A 31 19.49 12.46 -3.51
C THR A 31 18.49 13.58 -3.78
N LEU A 32 18.96 14.81 -3.95
CA LEU A 32 18.11 15.95 -4.32
C LEU A 32 17.50 15.77 -5.70
N LEU A 33 18.29 15.35 -6.68
CA LEU A 33 17.82 15.05 -8.05
C LEU A 33 16.76 13.94 -8.06
N LEU A 34 16.94 12.90 -7.24
CA LEU A 34 16.01 11.77 -7.15
C LEU A 34 14.81 12.01 -6.23
N ARG A 35 14.75 13.13 -5.50
CA ARG A 35 13.68 13.42 -4.53
C ARG A 35 12.28 13.27 -5.12
N ASN A 36 12.05 13.83 -6.31
CA ASN A 36 10.75 13.76 -6.97
C ASN A 36 10.41 12.34 -7.41
N LEU A 37 11.39 11.59 -7.94
CA LEU A 37 11.21 10.19 -8.34
C LEU A 37 10.91 9.28 -7.14
N SER A 38 11.60 9.48 -6.02
CA SER A 38 11.35 8.76 -4.78
C SER A 38 9.92 9.00 -4.29
N LEU A 39 9.46 10.26 -4.33
CA LEU A 39 8.09 10.61 -3.94
C LEU A 39 7.06 9.97 -4.87
N GLN A 40 7.28 10.02 -6.19
CA GLN A 40 6.41 9.38 -7.18
C GLN A 40 6.35 7.85 -6.98
N SER A 41 7.49 7.21 -6.68
CA SER A 41 7.54 5.78 -6.40
C SER A 41 6.75 5.41 -5.15
N VAL A 42 6.82 6.25 -4.10
CA VAL A 42 6.00 6.07 -2.90
C VAL A 42 4.52 6.27 -3.21
N SER A 43 4.14 7.32 -3.94
CA SER A 43 2.76 7.56 -4.35
C SER A 43 2.19 6.39 -5.16
N LEU A 44 2.97 5.85 -6.09
CA LEU A 44 2.60 4.68 -6.88
C LEU A 44 2.41 3.45 -5.98
N GLY A 45 3.35 3.16 -5.09
CA GLY A 45 3.24 2.01 -4.18
C GLY A 45 2.07 2.11 -3.21
N VAL A 46 1.71 3.31 -2.77
CA VAL A 46 0.51 3.54 -1.96
C VAL A 46 -0.77 3.36 -2.80
N GLY A 47 -0.81 3.92 -4.02
CA GLY A 47 -1.94 3.77 -4.93
C GLY A 47 -2.21 2.32 -5.33
N THR A 48 -1.16 1.51 -5.50
CA THR A 48 -1.25 0.08 -5.81
C THR A 48 -1.42 -0.80 -4.56
N LYS A 49 -1.49 -0.21 -3.36
CA LYS A 49 -1.58 -0.91 -2.07
C LYS A 49 -0.38 -1.84 -1.77
N LEU A 50 0.76 -1.65 -2.42
CA LEU A 50 2.03 -2.30 -2.05
C LEU A 50 2.64 -1.67 -0.80
N LEU A 51 2.38 -0.39 -0.59
CA LEU A 51 2.88 0.39 0.55
C LEU A 51 1.72 1.03 1.28
N SER A 52 1.90 1.29 2.57
CA SER A 52 1.01 2.16 3.35
C SER A 52 1.82 3.17 4.14
N ILE A 53 1.27 4.36 4.30
CA ILE A 53 1.84 5.43 5.11
C ILE A 53 1.09 5.50 6.44
N ASP A 54 1.83 5.51 7.54
CA ASP A 54 1.34 5.95 8.85
C ASP A 54 1.58 7.46 8.97
N TYR A 55 0.51 8.24 8.90
CA TYR A 55 0.58 9.70 8.93
C TYR A 55 0.86 10.26 10.32
N ALA A 56 0.61 9.51 11.40
CA ALA A 56 0.89 9.97 12.76
C ALA A 56 2.41 9.95 13.03
N ASP A 57 3.06 8.87 12.59
CA ASP A 57 4.49 8.63 12.84
C ASP A 57 5.40 9.01 11.66
N GLY A 58 4.84 9.31 10.48
CA GLY A 58 5.60 9.55 9.25
C GLY A 58 6.32 8.31 8.74
N LYS A 59 5.82 7.11 9.04
CA LYS A 59 6.46 5.83 8.69
C LYS A 59 5.83 5.23 7.44
N LEU A 60 6.66 4.54 6.66
CA LEU A 60 6.24 3.76 5.50
C LEU A 60 6.34 2.27 5.83
N ARG A 61 5.30 1.50 5.51
CA ARG A 61 5.31 0.03 5.66
C ARG A 61 5.01 -0.64 4.33
N ALA A 62 5.73 -1.71 4.03
CA ALA A 62 5.36 -2.61 2.94
C ALA A 62 4.19 -3.49 3.37
N ASN A 63 3.20 -3.63 2.49
CA ASN A 63 2.09 -4.52 2.70
C ASN A 63 2.47 -5.91 2.19
N ASP A 64 2.17 -6.94 2.98
CA ASP A 64 2.37 -8.32 2.58
C ASP A 64 1.34 -8.70 1.50
N LEU A 65 1.83 -9.18 0.36
CA LEU A 65 1.01 -9.64 -0.77
C LEU A 65 0.23 -10.91 -0.44
N GLU A 66 0.79 -11.76 0.43
CA GLU A 66 0.19 -13.03 0.85
C GLU A 66 -0.78 -12.86 2.02
N SER A 67 -0.78 -11.68 2.65
CA SER A 67 -1.77 -11.38 3.67
C SER A 67 -3.14 -11.28 3.01
N LYS A 68 -4.03 -12.23 3.35
CA LYS A 68 -5.43 -12.20 2.90
C LYS A 68 -5.95 -10.78 3.11
N PRO A 69 -6.46 -10.10 2.07
CA PRO A 69 -6.94 -8.74 2.22
C PRO A 69 -7.95 -8.75 3.36
N ARG A 70 -7.71 -7.93 4.39
CA ARG A 70 -8.68 -7.75 5.47
C ARG A 70 -9.99 -7.42 4.80
N ARG A 71 -10.99 -8.29 4.97
CA ARG A 71 -12.34 -8.01 4.47
C ARG A 71 -12.70 -6.61 4.97
N PRO A 72 -13.15 -5.71 4.08
CA PRO A 72 -13.63 -4.40 4.51
C PRO A 72 -14.60 -4.62 5.67
N VAL A 73 -14.44 -3.86 6.76
CA VAL A 73 -15.41 -3.91 7.86
C VAL A 73 -16.67 -3.24 7.33
N VAL A 74 -17.56 -4.07 6.80
CA VAL A 74 -18.86 -3.65 6.29
C VAL A 74 -19.70 -3.22 7.50
N PRO A 75 -20.25 -1.99 7.52
CA PRO A 75 -21.16 -1.56 8.57
C PRO A 75 -22.30 -2.57 8.77
N GLU A 76 -22.64 -2.87 10.02
CA GLU A 76 -23.60 -3.92 10.37
C GLU A 76 -24.95 -3.75 9.65
N ARG A 77 -25.36 -2.49 9.47
CA ARG A 77 -26.59 -2.09 8.74
C ARG A 77 -26.67 -2.55 7.29
N ILE A 78 -25.54 -2.78 6.61
CA ILE A 78 -25.52 -3.18 5.20
C ILE A 78 -25.04 -4.62 4.99
N LYS A 79 -24.67 -5.32 6.08
CA LYS A 79 -24.21 -6.71 6.06
C LYS A 79 -25.31 -7.64 5.55
N ASP A 80 -26.55 -7.41 5.97
CA ASP A 80 -27.71 -8.21 5.56
C ASP A 80 -28.13 -7.93 4.12
N ILE A 81 -27.87 -6.72 3.61
CA ILE A 81 -28.13 -6.34 2.21
C ILE A 81 -27.21 -7.14 1.27
N GLY A 82 -25.94 -7.31 1.64
CA GLY A 82 -24.99 -8.12 0.86
C GLY A 82 -25.46 -9.57 0.72
N ASN A 83 -25.82 -10.20 1.84
CA ASN A 83 -26.34 -11.57 1.85
C ASN A 83 -27.68 -11.70 1.10
N GLY A 84 -28.55 -10.69 1.19
CA GLY A 84 -29.81 -10.64 0.45
C GLY A 84 -29.60 -10.53 -1.06
N SER A 85 -28.64 -9.70 -1.48
CA SER A 85 -28.32 -9.49 -2.90
C SER A 85 -27.74 -10.75 -3.55
N GLU A 86 -26.92 -11.51 -2.82
CA GLU A 86 -26.36 -12.77 -3.30
C GLU A 86 -27.45 -13.84 -3.52
N LYS A 87 -28.42 -13.94 -2.61
CA LYS A 87 -29.58 -14.82 -2.75
C LYS A 87 -30.45 -14.44 -3.95
N LEU A 88 -30.73 -13.14 -4.11
CA LEU A 88 -31.46 -12.64 -5.28
C LEU A 88 -30.73 -12.95 -6.58
N GLY A 89 -29.41 -12.77 -6.62
CA GLY A 89 -28.59 -13.11 -7.79
C GLY A 89 -28.67 -14.60 -8.15
N LEU A 90 -28.60 -15.48 -7.15
CA LEU A 90 -28.75 -16.93 -7.36
C LEU A 90 -30.14 -17.26 -7.94
N TRP A 91 -31.22 -16.71 -7.38
CA TRP A 91 -32.58 -16.97 -7.87
C TRP A 91 -32.80 -16.42 -9.28
N PHE A 92 -32.31 -15.21 -9.57
CA PHE A 92 -32.44 -14.60 -10.89
C PHE A 92 -31.62 -15.35 -11.94
N SER A 93 -30.49 -15.96 -11.57
CA SER A 93 -29.72 -16.80 -12.49
C SER A 93 -30.46 -18.04 -13.00
N GLN A 94 -31.51 -18.46 -12.29
CA GLN A 94 -32.29 -19.67 -12.60
C GLN A 94 -33.65 -19.36 -13.26
N LEU A 95 -34.03 -18.08 -13.33
CA LEU A 95 -35.34 -17.63 -13.79
C LEU A 95 -35.20 -16.76 -15.03
N THR A 96 -36.21 -16.79 -15.90
CA THR A 96 -36.30 -15.85 -17.03
C THR A 96 -36.82 -14.48 -16.57
N ALA A 97 -36.49 -13.42 -17.30
CA ALA A 97 -36.90 -12.06 -16.95
C ALA A 97 -38.43 -11.92 -16.77
N ALA A 98 -39.23 -12.60 -17.59
CA ALA A 98 -40.69 -12.61 -17.48
C ALA A 98 -41.18 -13.25 -16.17
N GLN A 99 -40.53 -14.32 -15.70
CA GLN A 99 -40.85 -15.00 -14.44
C GLN A 99 -40.46 -14.15 -13.23
N ILE A 100 -39.35 -13.43 -13.30
CA ILE A 100 -38.90 -12.53 -12.24
C ILE A 100 -39.91 -11.39 -12.04
N VAL A 101 -40.37 -10.79 -13.14
CA VAL A 101 -41.30 -9.66 -13.16
C VAL A 101 -42.68 -10.07 -12.64
N SER A 102 -43.20 -11.23 -13.07
CA SER A 102 -44.47 -11.74 -12.57
C SER A 102 -44.43 -12.11 -11.09
N THR A 103 -43.31 -12.66 -10.62
CA THR A 103 -43.13 -13.05 -9.20
C THR A 103 -42.97 -11.84 -8.29
N LEU A 104 -42.27 -10.80 -8.74
CA LEU A 104 -42.05 -9.57 -7.96
C LEU A 104 -43.18 -8.54 -8.11
N GLN A 105 -44.17 -8.80 -8.98
CA GLN A 105 -45.26 -7.87 -9.28
C GLN A 105 -44.76 -6.46 -9.65
N VAL A 106 -43.70 -6.41 -10.44
CA VAL A 106 -43.12 -5.14 -10.92
C VAL A 106 -43.64 -4.90 -12.34
N GLU A 107 -44.04 -3.68 -12.66
CA GLU A 107 -44.33 -3.28 -14.05
C GLU A 107 -43.05 -2.71 -14.69
N PHE A 108 -42.86 -2.96 -15.99
CA PHE A 108 -41.73 -2.43 -16.76
C PHE A 108 -41.94 -0.97 -17.15
#